data_AF-A0A969TRL8-F1
#
_entry.id   AF-A0A969TRL8-F1
#
_cell.length_a   1.000
_cell.length_b   1.000
_cell.length_c   1.000
_cell.angle_alpha   90.00
_cell.angle_beta   90.00
_cell.angle_gamma   90.00
#
_symmetry.space_group_name_H-M   'P 1'
#
loop_
_entity.id
_entity.type
_entity.pdbx_description
1 polymer ?
#
loop_
_entity_poly.entity_id
_entity_poly.type
_entity_poly.pdbx_seq_one_letter_code
_entity_poly.pdbx_strand_id
1 'polypeptide(L)'
;MRLARTTATCHHKVKDERVITVSSIFYAQITEEFRSKGWFRFNFPPPLIPILKEPMPFARLRMHFMLGLRSKYSVNLYQLFESIINQHDPSIELSVKELRTVMGVPPRKLTQWVHLWQKAVEPALEELNANPAGSGMHIEHDLVRAGRGGKVQAIKFRVQKANERIVKERTIAQQLPSRKRTRVKANDIICSPIGIPMFGERVYANAKKAAPRYDVYALEKEWREWITNREDQTPITNLPGHFISFCKSKASRYPLF
;
A
#
# COMPACT_ATOMS: atom_id res chain seq x y z
N MET A 1 -11.46 25.66 1.61
CA MET A 1 -10.42 24.68 2.01
C MET A 1 -9.89 23.94 0.79
N ARG A 2 -8.56 23.85 0.60
CA ARG A 2 -7.92 23.17 -0.54
C ARG A 2 -8.10 21.64 -0.49
N LEU A 3 -8.11 21.06 0.71
CA LEU A 3 -8.29 19.60 0.93
C LEU A 3 -9.64 19.08 0.43
N ALA A 4 -10.72 19.85 0.59
CA ALA A 4 -12.06 19.47 0.14
C ALA A 4 -12.22 19.40 -1.39
N ARG A 5 -11.26 19.94 -2.16
CA ARG A 5 -11.25 19.90 -3.64
C ARG A 5 -10.29 18.84 -4.19
N THR A 6 -9.59 18.12 -3.32
CA THR A 6 -8.59 17.14 -3.74
C THR A 6 -9.27 15.79 -3.89
N THR A 7 -9.24 15.25 -5.10
CA THR A 7 -9.76 13.91 -5.41
C THR A 7 -8.60 12.94 -5.60
N ALA A 8 -8.80 11.70 -5.17
CA ALA A 8 -7.96 10.57 -5.51
C ALA A 8 -8.69 9.70 -6.53
N THR A 9 -7.96 9.29 -7.56
CA THR A 9 -8.41 8.27 -8.51
C THR A 9 -7.62 7.00 -8.22
N CYS A 10 -8.31 5.90 -7.96
CA CYS A 10 -7.69 4.60 -7.76
C CYS A 10 -8.21 3.59 -8.77
N HIS A 11 -7.31 2.71 -9.21
CA HIS A 11 -7.64 1.57 -10.05
C HIS A 11 -7.49 0.32 -9.19
N HIS A 12 -8.56 -0.45 -9.01
CA HIS A 12 -8.51 -1.71 -8.27
C HIS A 12 -9.37 -2.76 -8.95
N LYS A 13 -9.11 -4.04 -8.65
CA LYS A 13 -9.90 -5.15 -9.20
C LYS A 13 -11.00 -5.51 -8.22
N VAL A 14 -12.24 -5.58 -8.71
CA VAL A 14 -13.39 -6.13 -7.98
C VAL A 14 -13.92 -7.30 -8.80
N LYS A 15 -13.86 -8.53 -8.28
CA LYS A 15 -14.37 -9.73 -8.95
C LYS A 15 -13.91 -9.84 -10.42
N ASP A 16 -12.60 -9.71 -10.64
CA ASP A 16 -11.92 -9.70 -11.96
C ASP A 16 -12.12 -8.49 -12.89
N GLU A 17 -13.02 -7.56 -12.58
CA GLU A 17 -13.18 -6.32 -13.35
C GLU A 17 -12.27 -5.20 -12.82
N ARG A 18 -11.65 -4.44 -13.72
CA ARG A 18 -10.88 -3.24 -13.37
C ARG A 18 -11.85 -2.09 -13.13
N VAL A 19 -11.99 -1.68 -11.87
CA VAL A 19 -12.83 -0.55 -11.47
C VAL A 19 -11.95 0.69 -11.24
N ILE A 20 -12.37 1.82 -11.80
CA ILE A 20 -11.81 3.13 -11.52
C ILE A 20 -12.73 3.81 -10.51
N THR A 21 -12.20 4.17 -9.34
CA THR A 21 -12.95 4.93 -8.34
C THR A 21 -12.34 6.31 -8.17
N VAL A 22 -13.19 7.33 -8.23
CA VAL A 22 -12.83 8.71 -7.91
C VAL A 22 -13.48 9.07 -6.58
N SER A 23 -12.70 9.51 -5.61
CA SER A 23 -13.21 9.90 -4.29
C SER A 23 -12.54 11.18 -3.80
N SER A 24 -13.24 12.01 -3.02
CA SER A 24 -12.59 13.07 -2.25
C SER A 24 -11.61 12.45 -1.27
N ILE A 25 -10.39 12.97 -1.12
CA ILE A 25 -9.39 12.32 -0.25
C ILE A 25 -9.78 12.42 1.23
N PHE A 26 -10.48 13.49 1.61
CA PHE A 26 -10.81 13.78 3.00
C PHE A 26 -12.25 14.25 3.16
N TYR A 27 -12.87 13.79 4.24
CA TYR A 27 -13.95 14.49 4.92
C TYR A 27 -13.43 14.92 6.28
N ALA A 28 -13.68 16.16 6.67
CA ALA A 28 -13.25 16.71 7.94
C ALA A 28 -14.40 17.45 8.63
N GLN A 29 -14.51 17.28 9.94
CA GLN A 29 -15.43 18.01 10.81
C GLN A 29 -14.62 18.81 11.83
N ILE A 30 -15.00 20.07 11.99
CA ILE A 30 -14.40 20.98 12.97
C ILE A 30 -15.55 21.54 13.81
N THR A 31 -15.50 21.30 15.11
CA THR A 31 -16.37 21.95 16.10
C THR A 31 -15.61 23.12 16.74
N GLU A 32 -16.31 24.08 17.34
CA GLU A 32 -15.64 25.20 18.05
C GLU A 32 -14.74 24.71 19.20
N GLU A 33 -15.18 23.66 19.90
CA GLU A 33 -14.39 23.01 20.94
C GLU A 33 -13.09 22.40 20.39
N PHE A 34 -13.13 21.75 19.22
CA PHE A 34 -11.90 21.23 18.61
C PHE A 34 -11.01 22.33 18.08
N ARG A 35 -11.59 23.42 17.58
CA ARG A 35 -10.83 24.56 17.10
C ARG A 35 -10.03 25.23 18.21
N SER A 36 -10.62 25.42 19.40
CA SER A 36 -9.91 25.98 20.55
C SER A 36 -8.77 25.08 21.07
N LYS A 37 -8.90 23.76 20.90
CA LYS A 37 -7.88 22.76 21.24
C LYS A 37 -6.86 22.47 20.12
N GLY A 38 -7.06 23.02 18.93
CA GLY A 38 -6.24 22.72 17.75
C GLY A 38 -6.44 21.32 17.17
N TRP A 39 -7.58 20.68 17.45
CA TRP A 39 -7.93 19.35 16.96
C TRP A 39 -8.85 19.41 15.74
N PHE A 40 -8.86 18.35 14.94
CA PHE A 40 -9.86 18.14 13.90
C PHE A 40 -10.13 16.64 13.74
N ARG A 41 -11.37 16.29 13.39
CA ARG A 41 -11.72 14.92 13.03
C ARG A 41 -11.73 14.79 11.52
N PHE A 42 -11.16 13.72 11.02
CA PHE A 42 -11.24 13.35 9.61
C PHE A 42 -11.57 11.87 9.45
N ASN A 43 -12.14 11.50 8.31
CA ASN A 43 -12.27 10.10 7.92
C ASN A 43 -11.72 9.87 6.52
N PHE A 44 -11.34 8.61 6.26
CA PHE A 44 -11.02 8.16 4.91
C PHE A 44 -12.30 7.67 4.24
N PRO A 45 -12.53 8.00 2.96
CA PRO A 45 -13.61 7.43 2.19
C PRO A 45 -13.57 5.90 2.19
N PRO A 46 -14.72 5.21 2.29
CA PRO A 46 -14.77 3.75 2.29
C PRO A 46 -14.00 3.06 1.15
N PRO A 47 -14.02 3.57 -0.12
CA PRO A 47 -13.26 2.94 -1.20
C PRO A 47 -11.74 2.99 -1.03
N LEU A 48 -11.20 3.91 -0.23
CA LEU A 48 -9.76 4.01 0.02
C LEU A 48 -9.30 3.08 1.13
N ILE A 49 -10.19 2.62 2.02
CA ILE A 49 -9.84 1.81 3.19
C ILE A 49 -9.13 0.49 2.79
N PRO A 50 -9.62 -0.30 1.82
CA PRO A 50 -8.95 -1.55 1.44
C PRO A 50 -7.53 -1.30 0.92
N ILE A 51 -7.34 -0.25 0.12
CA ILE A 51 -6.06 0.12 -0.49
C ILE A 51 -5.06 0.54 0.59
N LEU A 52 -5.53 1.27 1.61
CA LEU A 52 -4.70 1.68 2.75
C LEU A 52 -4.34 0.51 3.67
N LYS A 53 -5.21 -0.49 3.79
CA LYS A 53 -4.97 -1.69 4.60
C LYS A 53 -4.01 -2.67 3.93
N GLU A 54 -4.09 -2.81 2.60
CA GLU A 54 -3.32 -3.79 1.83
C GLU A 54 -2.57 -3.12 0.66
N PRO A 55 -1.51 -2.34 0.94
CA PRO A 55 -0.71 -1.71 -0.10
C PRO A 55 0.10 -2.76 -0.86
N MET A 56 -0.01 -2.81 -2.21
CA MET A 56 0.80 -3.71 -3.05
C MET A 56 2.29 -3.33 -3.02
N PRO A 57 2.69 -2.08 -3.35
CA PRO A 57 3.97 -1.51 -2.96
C PRO A 57 3.83 -0.60 -1.73
N PHE A 58 4.78 -0.66 -0.80
CA PHE A 58 4.85 0.26 0.34
C PHE A 58 6.24 0.92 0.43
N ALA A 59 6.25 2.18 0.85
CA ALA A 59 7.46 2.97 1.07
C ALA A 59 7.54 3.34 2.56
N ARG A 60 8.73 3.25 3.17
CA ARG A 60 8.95 3.64 4.57
C ARG A 60 9.36 5.11 4.64
N LEU A 61 8.39 6.01 4.74
CA LEU A 61 8.66 7.44 4.78
C LEU A 61 9.14 7.90 6.16
N ARG A 62 10.27 8.61 6.20
CA ARG A 62 10.79 9.23 7.42
C ARG A 62 10.18 10.60 7.61
N MET A 63 9.18 10.70 8.49
CA MET A 63 8.45 11.95 8.72
C MET A 63 9.36 13.15 9.05
N HIS A 64 10.32 12.97 9.96
CA HIS A 64 11.24 14.04 10.36
C HIS A 64 12.03 14.63 9.18
N PHE A 65 12.49 13.77 8.25
CA PHE A 65 13.19 14.23 7.06
C PHE A 65 12.22 14.89 6.07
N MET A 66 11.08 14.24 5.81
CA MET A 66 10.09 14.72 4.84
C MET A 66 9.50 16.09 5.22
N LEU A 67 9.32 16.37 6.53
CA LEU A 67 8.87 17.68 7.03
C LEU A 67 9.90 18.80 6.80
N GLY A 68 11.18 18.46 6.67
CA GLY A 68 12.25 19.41 6.37
C GLY A 68 12.38 19.76 4.89
N LEU A 69 11.73 19.01 4.00
CA LEU A 69 11.77 19.26 2.55
C LEU A 69 10.96 20.50 2.20
N ARG A 70 11.59 21.43 1.49
CA ARG A 70 10.99 22.71 1.07
C ARG A 70 10.19 22.57 -0.21
N SER A 71 10.62 21.68 -1.11
CA SER A 71 10.00 21.51 -2.41
C SER A 71 9.02 20.32 -2.43
N LYS A 72 7.81 20.56 -2.96
CA LYS A 72 6.85 19.48 -3.27
C LYS A 72 7.46 18.41 -4.19
N TYR A 73 8.40 18.81 -5.05
CA TYR A 73 9.06 17.93 -6.00
C TYR A 73 10.00 16.96 -5.28
N SER A 74 10.72 17.44 -4.26
CA SER A 74 11.58 16.62 -3.40
C SER A 74 10.77 15.60 -2.62
N VAL A 75 9.59 15.99 -2.11
CA VAL A 75 8.68 15.06 -1.44
C VAL A 75 8.26 13.92 -2.38
N ASN A 76 7.88 14.25 -3.61
CA ASN A 76 7.44 13.24 -4.58
C ASN A 76 8.60 12.30 -5.00
N LEU A 77 9.79 12.86 -5.28
CA LEU A 77 10.97 12.04 -5.61
C LEU A 77 11.40 11.17 -4.44
N TYR A 78 11.37 11.70 -3.21
CA TYR A 78 11.66 10.93 -2.01
C TYR A 78 10.71 9.74 -1.86
N GLN A 79 9.42 9.95 -2.07
CA GLN A 79 8.42 8.87 -2.03
C GLN A 79 8.66 7.82 -3.12
N LEU A 80 8.99 8.26 -4.34
CA LEU A 80 9.36 7.35 -5.44
C LEU A 80 10.58 6.51 -5.05
N PHE A 81 11.65 7.14 -4.57
CA PHE A 81 12.90 6.46 -4.25
C PHE A 81 12.78 5.52 -3.05
N GLU A 82 12.01 5.88 -2.01
CA GLU A 82 11.69 4.96 -0.91
C GLU A 82 10.90 3.71 -1.37
N SER A 83 10.16 3.80 -2.47
CA SER A 83 9.42 2.66 -3.03
C SER A 83 10.33 1.64 -3.75
N ILE A 84 11.52 2.06 -4.20
CA ILE A 84 12.45 1.22 -4.97
C ILE A 84 13.73 0.85 -4.22
N ILE A 85 14.12 1.59 -3.17
CA ILE A 85 15.42 1.43 -2.49
C ILE A 85 15.65 0.05 -1.85
N ASN A 86 14.58 -0.71 -1.61
CA ASN A 86 14.67 -2.08 -1.05
C ASN A 86 14.54 -3.18 -2.12
N GLN A 87 14.47 -2.81 -3.40
CA GLN A 87 14.44 -3.78 -4.50
C GLN A 87 15.84 -4.34 -4.75
N HIS A 88 15.91 -5.48 -5.44
CA HIS A 88 17.18 -6.14 -5.78
C HIS A 88 18.07 -5.24 -6.65
N ASP A 89 17.48 -4.54 -7.62
CA ASP A 89 18.13 -3.48 -8.39
C ASP A 89 17.39 -2.16 -8.14
N PRO A 90 17.89 -1.27 -7.28
CA PRO A 90 17.24 -0.01 -6.94
C PRO A 90 17.47 1.05 -8.03
N SER A 91 17.05 0.73 -9.24
CA SER A 91 17.10 1.62 -10.40
C SER A 91 15.72 1.79 -11.03
N ILE A 92 15.45 2.98 -11.56
CA ILE A 92 14.20 3.25 -12.28
C ILE A 92 14.47 4.18 -13.46
N GLU A 93 13.92 3.81 -14.61
CA GLU A 93 13.92 4.65 -15.81
C GLU A 93 12.54 5.28 -16.00
N LEU A 94 12.50 6.60 -16.13
CA LEU A 94 11.27 7.36 -16.34
C LEU A 94 11.40 8.17 -17.62
N SER A 95 10.44 8.00 -18.53
CA SER A 95 10.28 8.93 -19.65
C SER A 95 10.01 10.35 -19.14
N VAL A 96 10.29 11.36 -19.96
CA VAL A 96 9.98 12.76 -19.61
C VAL A 96 8.50 12.93 -19.25
N LYS A 97 7.61 12.16 -19.88
CA LYS A 97 6.16 12.21 -19.59
C LYS A 97 5.85 11.62 -18.22
N GLU A 98 6.40 10.45 -17.88
CA GLU A 98 6.19 9.81 -16.58
C GLU A 98 6.78 10.65 -15.45
N LEU A 99 7.97 11.21 -15.65
CA LEU A 99 8.60 12.09 -14.68
C LEU A 99 7.72 13.30 -14.35
N ARG A 100 7.08 13.92 -15.35
CA ARG A 100 6.14 15.03 -15.10
C ARG A 100 4.96 14.61 -14.24
N THR A 101 4.45 13.40 -14.47
CA THR A 101 3.36 12.82 -13.67
C THR A 101 3.80 12.61 -12.23
N VAL A 102 4.94 11.96 -12.01
CA VAL A 102 5.53 11.74 -10.67
C VAL A 102 5.74 13.07 -9.95
N MET A 103 6.28 14.06 -10.66
CA MET A 103 6.55 15.40 -10.10
C MET A 103 5.27 16.22 -9.86
N GLY A 104 4.09 15.73 -10.27
CA GLY A 104 2.84 16.47 -10.15
C GLY A 104 2.89 17.81 -10.88
N VAL A 105 3.50 17.83 -12.07
CA VAL A 105 3.60 19.01 -12.94
C VAL A 105 2.35 19.07 -13.82
N PRO A 106 1.55 20.15 -13.76
CA PRO A 106 0.40 20.31 -14.64
C PRO A 106 0.80 20.32 -16.12
N PRO A 107 -0.05 19.84 -17.04
CA PRO A 107 0.29 19.70 -18.46
C PRO A 107 0.76 20.99 -19.11
N ARG A 108 0.24 22.15 -18.68
CA ARG A 108 0.57 23.48 -19.21
C ARG A 108 1.80 24.16 -18.56
N LYS A 109 2.45 23.54 -17.58
CA LYS A 109 3.62 24.11 -16.88
C LYS A 109 4.91 23.36 -17.22
N LEU A 110 6.04 24.07 -17.20
CA LEU A 110 7.38 23.50 -17.46
C LEU A 110 7.41 22.66 -18.75
N THR A 111 6.81 23.16 -19.84
CA THR A 111 6.60 22.39 -21.08
C THR A 111 7.91 21.96 -21.74
N GLN A 112 8.94 22.78 -21.62
CA GLN A 112 10.28 22.48 -22.09
C GLN A 112 11.07 21.66 -21.06
N TRP A 113 11.84 20.70 -21.55
CA TRP A 113 12.72 19.86 -20.74
C TRP A 113 13.65 20.67 -19.83
N VAL A 114 14.27 21.72 -20.37
CA VAL A 114 15.22 22.58 -19.62
C VAL A 114 14.56 23.19 -18.39
N HIS A 115 13.32 23.68 -18.53
CA HIS A 115 12.55 24.23 -17.41
C HIS A 115 12.17 23.16 -16.39
N LEU A 116 11.78 21.97 -16.85
CA LEU A 116 11.47 20.84 -15.95
C LEU A 116 12.71 20.45 -15.14
N TRP A 117 13.87 20.38 -15.78
CA TRP A 117 15.14 20.06 -15.14
C TRP A 117 15.51 21.11 -14.08
N GLN A 118 15.76 22.34 -14.50
CA GLN A 118 16.30 23.42 -13.66
C GLN A 118 15.37 23.88 -12.54
N LYS A 119 14.04 23.77 -12.73
CA LYS A 119 13.07 24.29 -11.75
C LYS A 119 12.45 23.22 -10.86
N ALA A 120 12.59 21.95 -11.20
CA ALA A 120 11.91 20.88 -10.48
C ALA A 120 12.81 19.69 -10.18
N VAL A 121 13.43 19.08 -11.18
CA VAL A 121 14.17 17.82 -11.00
C VAL A 121 15.49 18.04 -10.29
N GLU A 122 16.34 18.92 -10.83
CA GLU A 122 17.68 19.19 -10.31
C GLU A 122 17.64 19.77 -8.88
N PRO A 123 16.84 20.81 -8.57
CA PRO A 123 16.73 21.32 -7.20
C PRO A 123 16.21 20.26 -6.22
N ALA A 124 15.36 19.35 -6.67
CA ALA A 124 14.84 18.28 -5.81
C ALA A 124 15.89 17.21 -5.54
N LEU A 125 16.69 16.83 -6.53
CA LEU A 125 17.80 15.89 -6.35
C LEU A 125 18.88 16.49 -5.44
N GLU A 126 19.22 17.75 -5.63
CA GLU A 126 20.15 18.48 -4.76
C GLU A 126 19.65 18.50 -3.31
N GLU A 127 18.38 18.83 -3.08
CA GLU A 127 17.80 18.83 -1.74
C GLU A 127 17.84 17.45 -1.06
N LEU A 128 17.59 16.37 -1.82
CA LEU A 128 17.64 15.01 -1.28
C LEU A 128 19.07 14.52 -1.01
N ASN A 129 20.02 14.90 -1.86
CA ASN A 129 21.43 14.56 -1.71
C ASN A 129 22.18 15.47 -0.71
N ALA A 130 21.61 16.62 -0.32
CA ALA A 130 22.22 17.54 0.64
C ALA A 130 22.34 16.94 2.06
N ASN A 131 21.45 16.01 2.43
CA ASN A 131 21.50 15.33 3.72
C ASN A 131 21.25 13.82 3.58
N PRO A 132 22.26 13.04 3.13
CA PRO A 132 22.14 11.60 2.95
C PRO A 132 21.84 10.85 4.25
N ALA A 133 22.30 11.34 5.40
CA ALA A 133 22.00 10.75 6.70
C ALA A 133 20.49 10.88 7.05
N GLY A 134 19.90 12.02 6.72
CA GLY A 134 18.47 12.29 6.86
C GLY A 134 17.62 11.50 5.87
N SER A 135 17.90 11.65 4.58
CA SER A 135 17.19 10.97 3.49
C SER A 135 17.36 9.45 3.58
N GLY A 136 18.51 8.99 4.08
CA GLY A 136 18.90 7.59 4.12
C GLY A 136 19.29 7.04 2.76
N MET A 137 19.58 7.88 1.78
CA MET A 137 19.87 7.48 0.42
C MET A 137 20.83 8.43 -0.29
N HIS A 138 21.50 7.90 -1.31
CA HIS A 138 22.25 8.64 -2.30
C HIS A 138 21.64 8.39 -3.67
N ILE A 139 21.42 9.43 -4.46
CA ILE A 139 20.72 9.33 -5.74
C ILE A 139 21.64 9.81 -6.85
N GLU A 140 21.88 8.91 -7.79
CA GLU A 140 22.58 9.18 -9.05
C GLU A 140 21.57 9.16 -10.21
N HIS A 141 21.90 9.83 -11.30
CA HIS A 141 21.04 9.86 -12.48
C HIS A 141 21.85 9.93 -13.77
N ASP A 142 21.32 9.29 -14.81
CA ASP A 142 21.83 9.32 -16.18
C ASP A 142 20.72 9.76 -17.13
N LEU A 143 21.06 10.62 -18.10
CA LEU A 143 20.11 11.06 -19.13
C LEU A 143 20.12 10.12 -20.33
N VAL A 144 18.95 9.59 -20.71
CA VAL A 144 18.77 8.78 -21.90
C VAL A 144 18.32 9.68 -23.06
N ARG A 145 19.10 9.72 -24.13
CA ARG A 145 18.90 10.63 -25.28
C ARG A 145 18.64 9.87 -26.58
N ALA A 146 17.95 10.56 -27.50
CA ALA A 146 17.75 10.11 -28.87
C ALA A 146 19.05 10.24 -29.71
N GLY A 147 20.10 9.49 -29.35
CA GLY A 147 21.43 9.56 -29.98
C GLY A 147 22.34 10.66 -29.42
N ARG A 148 23.53 10.82 -30.01
CA ARG A 148 24.56 11.79 -29.57
C ARG A 148 24.05 13.22 -29.75
N GLY A 149 23.86 13.94 -28.65
CA GLY A 149 23.32 15.31 -28.64
C GLY A 149 21.80 15.40 -28.87
N GLY A 150 21.10 14.26 -28.97
CA GLY A 150 19.65 14.24 -29.19
C GLY A 150 18.84 14.72 -28.00
N LYS A 151 17.52 14.86 -28.23
CA LYS A 151 16.54 15.20 -27.19
C LYS A 151 16.57 14.15 -26.08
N VAL A 152 16.43 14.60 -24.84
CA VAL A 152 16.29 13.71 -23.67
C VAL A 152 14.93 13.01 -23.77
N GLN A 153 14.93 11.68 -23.78
CA GLN A 153 13.73 10.86 -23.82
C GLN A 153 13.34 10.35 -22.43
N ALA A 154 14.34 10.01 -21.62
CA ALA A 154 14.14 9.47 -20.28
C ALA A 154 15.30 9.83 -19.34
N ILE A 155 15.08 9.60 -18.06
CA ILE A 155 16.10 9.65 -17.02
C ILE A 155 16.15 8.29 -16.34
N LYS A 156 17.34 7.75 -16.17
CA LYS A 156 17.58 6.58 -15.33
C LYS A 156 18.13 7.05 -13.98
N PHE A 157 17.43 6.74 -12.90
CA PHE A 157 17.89 6.98 -11.54
C PHE A 157 18.46 5.70 -10.94
N ARG A 158 19.53 5.83 -10.15
CA ARG A 158 20.07 4.76 -9.30
C ARG A 158 20.08 5.25 -7.86
N VAL A 159 19.52 4.46 -6.96
CA VAL A 159 19.37 4.82 -5.55
C VAL A 159 20.18 3.87 -4.70
N GLN A 160 21.10 4.40 -3.91
CA GLN A 160 21.91 3.64 -2.98
C GLN A 160 21.50 3.97 -1.55
N LYS A 161 21.54 2.98 -0.66
CA LYS A 161 21.30 3.21 0.77
C LYS A 161 22.50 3.93 1.38
N ALA A 162 22.24 4.99 2.14
CA ALA A 162 23.29 5.63 2.94
C ALA A 162 23.78 4.66 4.03
N ASN A 163 25.05 4.78 4.43
CA ASN A 163 25.67 3.88 5.40
C ASN A 163 24.92 3.88 6.75
N GLU A 164 24.47 5.05 7.21
CA GLU A 164 23.72 5.20 8.46
C GLU A 164 22.38 4.44 8.40
N ARG A 165 21.74 4.39 7.22
CA ARG A 165 20.53 3.58 7.01
C ARG A 165 20.86 2.10 7.09
N ILE A 166 21.93 1.65 6.44
CA ILE A 166 22.35 0.25 6.43
C ILE A 166 22.62 -0.21 7.87
N VAL A 167 23.37 0.59 8.64
CA VAL A 167 23.65 0.31 10.05
C VAL A 167 22.36 0.24 10.86
N LYS A 168 21.48 1.25 10.76
CA LYS A 168 20.18 1.26 11.47
C LYS A 168 19.31 0.05 11.12
N GLU A 169 19.18 -0.30 9.84
CA GLU A 169 18.39 -1.45 9.40
C GLU A 169 18.98 -2.76 9.93
N ARG A 170 20.32 -2.91 9.95
CA ARG A 170 21.00 -4.07 10.55
C ARG A 170 20.78 -4.15 12.05
N THR A 171 20.93 -3.04 12.78
CA THR A 171 20.69 -2.99 14.23
C THR A 171 19.25 -3.36 14.56
N ILE A 172 18.28 -2.80 13.83
CA ILE A 172 16.87 -3.16 13.99
C ILE A 172 16.70 -4.67 13.76
N ALA A 173 17.25 -5.21 12.67
CA ALA A 173 17.15 -6.64 12.36
C ALA A 173 17.79 -7.56 13.43
N GLN A 174 18.84 -7.11 14.12
CA GLN A 174 19.49 -7.83 15.23
C GLN A 174 18.72 -7.73 16.54
N GLN A 175 18.08 -6.58 16.81
CA GLN A 175 17.26 -6.35 18.00
C GLN A 175 15.89 -6.99 17.90
N LEU A 176 15.39 -7.22 16.68
CA LEU A 176 14.25 -8.08 16.47
C LEU A 176 14.61 -9.43 17.08
N PRO A 177 13.89 -9.90 18.12
CA PRO A 177 14.13 -11.23 18.65
C PRO A 177 14.10 -12.15 17.45
N SER A 178 15.09 -13.05 17.34
CA SER A 178 15.14 -14.08 16.31
C SER A 178 13.70 -14.50 16.14
N ARG A 179 13.12 -14.19 14.98
CA ARG A 179 11.80 -14.70 14.65
C ARG A 179 12.07 -16.19 14.54
N LYS A 180 12.13 -16.90 15.69
CA LYS A 180 11.57 -18.21 15.82
C LYS A 180 10.33 -18.04 14.97
N ARG A 181 10.24 -18.81 13.91
CA ARG A 181 8.95 -19.07 13.29
C ARG A 181 8.12 -19.71 14.40
N THR A 182 7.76 -18.95 15.42
CA THR A 182 6.60 -19.15 16.23
C THR A 182 5.55 -19.04 15.14
N ARG A 183 5.14 -20.20 14.62
CA ARG A 183 3.82 -20.34 14.04
C ARG A 183 2.95 -19.59 15.05
N VAL A 184 2.49 -18.40 14.67
CA VAL A 184 1.45 -17.72 15.43
C VAL A 184 0.37 -18.79 15.49
N LYS A 185 0.20 -19.41 16.66
CA LYS A 185 -0.91 -20.33 16.84
C LYS A 185 -2.11 -19.45 16.64
N ALA A 186 -3.00 -19.85 15.74
CA ALA A 186 -4.16 -19.08 15.31
C ALA A 186 -5.09 -18.64 16.46
N ASN A 187 -4.81 -19.06 17.70
CA ASN A 187 -5.60 -18.80 18.89
C ASN A 187 -5.39 -17.40 19.51
N ASP A 188 -4.35 -16.63 19.15
CA ASP A 188 -4.10 -15.32 19.77
C ASP A 188 -4.89 -14.16 19.12
N ILE A 189 -5.79 -14.46 18.17
CA ILE A 189 -6.69 -13.48 17.56
C ILE A 189 -8.12 -13.83 17.95
N ILE A 190 -8.53 -13.40 19.14
CA ILE A 190 -9.96 -13.27 19.45
C ILE A 190 -10.18 -11.91 20.10
N CYS A 191 -10.89 -11.02 19.39
CA CYS A 191 -12.06 -10.30 19.89
C CYS A 191 -12.53 -9.24 18.87
N SER A 192 -13.57 -9.57 18.10
CA SER A 192 -14.67 -8.68 17.68
C SER A 192 -15.63 -9.47 16.76
N PRO A 193 -16.95 -9.21 16.72
CA PRO A 193 -17.94 -9.95 15.92
C PRO A 193 -17.70 -9.97 14.40
N ILE A 194 -16.64 -9.31 13.92
CA ILE A 194 -16.23 -9.13 12.52
C ILE A 194 -14.90 -9.90 12.22
N GLY A 195 -14.39 -10.71 13.16
CA GLY A 195 -13.02 -11.26 13.14
C GLY A 195 -12.73 -12.49 12.27
N ILE A 196 -13.67 -12.97 11.44
CA ILE A 196 -13.40 -14.10 10.52
C ILE A 196 -12.90 -13.53 9.19
N PRO A 197 -11.62 -13.70 8.81
CA PRO A 197 -11.10 -13.18 7.54
C PRO A 197 -11.85 -13.79 6.35
N MET A 198 -11.94 -13.05 5.24
CA MET A 198 -12.43 -13.63 3.98
C MET A 198 -11.49 -14.75 3.55
N PHE A 199 -12.03 -15.87 3.07
CA PHE A 199 -11.22 -16.98 2.61
C PHE A 199 -10.61 -16.69 1.23
N GLY A 200 -9.42 -17.23 0.97
CA GLY A 200 -8.77 -17.15 -0.35
C GLY A 200 -9.33 -18.19 -1.33
N GLU A 201 -9.08 -17.99 -2.62
CA GLU A 201 -9.57 -18.85 -3.73
C GLU A 201 -9.31 -20.34 -3.53
N ARG A 202 -8.16 -20.72 -2.95
CA ARG A 202 -7.81 -22.13 -2.71
C ARG A 202 -8.78 -22.83 -1.75
N VAL A 203 -9.31 -22.10 -0.76
CA VAL A 203 -10.27 -22.63 0.21
C VAL A 203 -11.61 -22.84 -0.46
N TYR A 204 -12.07 -21.87 -1.26
CA TYR A 204 -13.31 -21.99 -2.01
C TYR A 204 -13.26 -23.10 -3.06
N ALA A 205 -12.14 -23.28 -3.75
CA ALA A 205 -11.95 -24.39 -4.69
C ALA A 205 -12.09 -25.75 -3.98
N ASN A 206 -11.54 -25.89 -2.77
CA ASN A 206 -11.67 -27.10 -1.97
C ASN A 206 -13.08 -27.29 -1.40
N ALA A 207 -13.75 -26.21 -0.98
CA ALA A 207 -15.14 -26.25 -0.54
C ALA A 207 -16.10 -26.66 -1.68
N LYS A 208 -15.87 -26.15 -2.90
CA LYS A 208 -16.60 -26.58 -4.10
C LYS A 208 -16.38 -28.07 -4.39
N LYS A 209 -15.16 -28.58 -4.24
CA LYS A 209 -14.90 -30.03 -4.36
C LYS A 209 -15.60 -30.85 -3.27
N ALA A 210 -15.67 -30.33 -2.05
CA ALA A 210 -16.31 -31.00 -0.92
C ALA A 210 -17.84 -30.98 -1.00
N ALA A 211 -18.43 -29.97 -1.64
CA ALA A 211 -19.87 -29.82 -1.84
C ALA A 211 -20.18 -29.29 -3.27
N PRO A 212 -20.07 -30.12 -4.32
CA PRO A 212 -20.10 -29.67 -5.73
C PRO A 212 -21.39 -29.01 -6.19
N ARG A 213 -22.51 -29.37 -5.57
CA ARG A 213 -23.86 -28.91 -5.94
C ARG A 213 -24.41 -27.80 -5.03
N TYR A 214 -23.57 -27.30 -4.14
CA TYR A 214 -23.93 -26.24 -3.21
C TYR A 214 -23.31 -24.91 -3.63
N ASP A 215 -24.04 -23.81 -3.39
CA ASP A 215 -23.43 -22.47 -3.45
C ASP A 215 -22.50 -22.28 -2.25
N VAL A 216 -21.21 -22.20 -2.56
CA VAL A 216 -20.15 -22.10 -1.56
C VAL A 216 -20.21 -20.78 -0.79
N TYR A 217 -20.73 -19.68 -1.36
CA TYR A 217 -20.89 -18.42 -0.65
C TYR A 217 -22.07 -18.47 0.32
N ALA A 218 -23.15 -19.15 -0.05
CA ALA A 218 -24.27 -19.40 0.86
C ALA A 218 -23.83 -20.29 2.04
N LEU A 219 -23.07 -21.36 1.74
CA LEU A 219 -22.47 -22.22 2.77
C LEU A 219 -21.55 -21.45 3.73
N GLU A 220 -20.76 -20.51 3.20
CA GLU A 220 -19.88 -19.69 4.03
C GLU A 220 -20.66 -18.77 4.96
N LYS A 221 -21.74 -18.13 4.47
CA LYS A 221 -22.59 -17.27 5.28
C LYS A 221 -23.21 -18.04 6.44
N GLU A 222 -23.82 -19.19 6.15
CA GLU A 222 -24.42 -20.04 7.17
C GLU A 222 -23.38 -20.57 8.18
N TRP A 223 -22.21 -20.96 7.70
CA TRP A 223 -21.13 -21.40 8.57
C TRP A 223 -20.67 -20.27 9.51
N ARG A 224 -20.52 -19.04 9.01
CA ARG A 224 -20.16 -17.86 9.81
C ARG A 224 -21.21 -17.53 10.86
N GLU A 225 -22.49 -17.61 10.52
CA GLU A 225 -23.61 -17.42 11.46
C GLU A 225 -23.58 -18.50 12.56
N TRP A 226 -23.38 -19.76 12.16
CA TRP A 226 -23.25 -20.88 13.10
C TRP A 226 -22.01 -20.75 14.00
N ILE A 227 -20.88 -20.25 13.49
CA ILE A 227 -19.69 -19.98 14.30
C ILE A 227 -19.96 -18.91 15.35
N THR A 228 -20.69 -17.86 14.98
CA THR A 228 -20.93 -16.69 15.83
C THR A 228 -21.89 -17.01 16.98
N ASN A 229 -22.82 -17.94 16.75
CA ASN A 229 -23.89 -18.29 17.69
C ASN A 229 -23.65 -19.62 18.43
N ARG A 230 -22.45 -20.21 18.35
CA ARG A 230 -22.14 -21.45 19.07
C ARG A 230 -22.01 -21.19 20.57
N GLU A 231 -22.58 -22.08 21.39
CA GLU A 231 -22.41 -22.05 22.86
C GLU A 231 -21.00 -22.49 23.29
N ASP A 232 -20.37 -23.39 22.53
CA ASP A 232 -19.00 -23.86 22.78
C ASP A 232 -17.96 -22.87 22.26
N GLN A 233 -17.29 -22.18 23.19
CA GLN A 233 -16.26 -21.17 22.89
C GLN A 233 -14.86 -21.78 22.64
N THR A 234 -14.76 -23.07 22.34
CA THR A 234 -13.48 -23.68 21.98
C THR A 234 -12.82 -22.97 20.80
N PRO A 235 -11.54 -22.56 20.94
CA PRO A 235 -10.85 -21.81 19.89
C PRO A 235 -10.58 -22.71 18.67
N ILE A 236 -11.11 -22.32 17.52
CA ILE A 236 -10.92 -23.05 16.26
C ILE A 236 -9.51 -22.77 15.74
N THR A 237 -8.63 -23.77 15.85
CA THR A 237 -7.23 -23.62 15.43
C THR A 237 -7.04 -23.52 13.91
N ASN A 238 -7.97 -24.07 13.10
CA ASN A 238 -7.90 -24.04 11.64
C ASN A 238 -9.26 -23.68 11.01
N LEU A 239 -9.51 -22.37 10.83
CA LEU A 239 -10.74 -21.85 10.24
C LEU A 239 -11.03 -22.39 8.82
N PRO A 240 -10.08 -22.33 7.85
CA PRO A 240 -10.32 -22.87 6.51
C PRO A 240 -10.65 -24.35 6.49
N GLY A 241 -9.95 -25.16 7.29
CA GLY A 241 -10.22 -26.59 7.40
C GLY A 241 -11.58 -26.87 8.01
N HIS A 242 -11.95 -26.12 9.05
CA HIS A 242 -13.26 -26.23 9.69
C HIS A 242 -14.40 -25.88 8.72
N PHE A 243 -14.24 -24.85 7.90
CA PHE A 243 -15.23 -24.51 6.86
C PHE A 243 -15.40 -25.64 5.83
N ILE A 244 -14.29 -26.19 5.32
CA ILE A 244 -14.36 -27.29 4.34
C ILE A 244 -15.03 -28.55 4.95
N SER A 245 -14.73 -28.87 6.21
CA SER A 245 -15.39 -29.97 6.93
C SER A 245 -16.89 -29.72 7.12
N PHE A 246 -17.29 -28.47 7.38
CA PHE A 246 -18.70 -28.08 7.43
C PHE A 246 -19.38 -28.30 6.07
N CYS A 247 -18.77 -27.86 4.96
CA CYS A 247 -19.29 -28.11 3.61
C CYS A 247 -19.45 -29.61 3.33
N LYS A 248 -18.44 -30.42 3.66
CA LYS A 248 -18.46 -31.88 3.47
C LYS A 248 -19.58 -32.54 4.30
N SER A 249 -19.71 -32.15 5.57
CA SER A 249 -20.74 -32.68 6.46
C SER A 249 -22.14 -32.33 5.95
N LYS A 250 -22.34 -31.09 5.49
CA LYS A 250 -23.63 -30.63 4.98
C LYS A 250 -24.03 -31.33 3.68
N ALA A 251 -23.09 -31.49 2.74
CA ALA A 251 -23.33 -32.23 1.50
C ALA A 251 -23.64 -33.72 1.76
N SER A 252 -23.05 -34.33 2.79
CA SER A 252 -23.34 -35.71 3.17
C SER A 252 -24.68 -35.88 3.89
N ARG A 253 -25.11 -34.89 4.69
CA ARG A 253 -26.38 -34.95 5.45
C ARG A 253 -27.59 -34.57 4.61
N TYR A 254 -27.40 -33.69 3.62
CA TYR A 254 -28.45 -33.18 2.75
C TYR A 254 -27.97 -33.26 1.29
N PRO A 255 -27.97 -34.45 0.66
CA PRO A 255 -27.56 -34.57 -0.72
C PRO A 255 -28.55 -33.84 -1.64
N LEU A 256 -28.05 -32.93 -2.49
CA LEU A 256 -28.83 -32.30 -3.54
C LEU A 256 -28.72 -33.16 -4.81
N PHE A 257 -29.83 -33.74 -5.25
CA PHE A 257 -29.95 -34.56 -6.46
C PHE A 257 -30.04 -33.73 -7.73
#